data_AF-X0BMU3-F1
#
_entry.id   AF-X0BMU3-F1
#
_cell.length_a   1.000
_cell.length_b   1.000
_cell.length_c   1.000
_cell.angle_alpha   90.00
_cell.angle_beta   90.00
_cell.angle_gamma   90.00
#
_symmetry.space_group_name_H-M   'P 1'
#
loop_
_entity.id
_entity.type
_entity.pdbx_description
1 polymer ?
#
loop_
_entity_poly.entity_id
_entity_poly.type
_entity_poly.pdbx_seq_one_letter_code
_entity_poly.pdbx_strand_id
1 'polypeptide(L)'
;MAPRRASRTDDRLNREVASELGLEIANAQLIQYENMSSLLPDLEPSWSSPSGIGGSSDSSAAQHEQSWMYYLTDISLRKLEIRIESFFATQQAEQHQPVNVDRESFYRDILNTLADLDNQIMVHFVNLPDSITIETDESGHSPDDLREYLRLRLIIIRHTLSRPALHFILHRDLDGLSMSLQAQANELANRALRIDRYLVTHGLTTHRHPGTWLGIRYCACAALEIIATAKSGIPGLDCLPVWEPGMQKLKIALAYWGAESADARMYLEWIVRLESPPLETGCETGVSAMDAD
;
A
#
# COMPACT_ATOMS: atom_id res chain seq x y z
N MET A 1 1.52 8.58 -41.77
CA MET A 1 0.67 7.83 -40.81
C MET A 1 1.00 8.40 -39.43
N ALA A 2 0.13 9.27 -38.90
CA ALA A 2 0.40 10.07 -37.70
C ALA A 2 0.03 9.30 -36.41
N PRO A 3 0.78 9.45 -35.30
CA PRO A 3 0.44 8.80 -34.04
C PRO A 3 -0.67 9.55 -33.29
N ARG A 4 -1.51 8.75 -32.62
CA ARG A 4 -2.76 9.14 -31.97
C ARG A 4 -2.54 10.06 -30.77
N ARG A 5 -3.25 11.20 -30.81
CA ARG A 5 -3.43 12.19 -29.75
C ARG A 5 -4.54 11.70 -28.80
N ALA A 6 -4.27 10.70 -27.96
CA ALA A 6 -5.30 10.08 -27.10
C ALA A 6 -5.07 10.27 -25.58
N SER A 7 -3.88 10.63 -25.12
CA SER A 7 -3.60 10.70 -23.68
C SER A 7 -4.12 11.95 -22.97
N ARG A 8 -4.25 13.08 -23.68
CA ARG A 8 -4.51 14.38 -23.06
C ARG A 8 -5.99 14.68 -22.81
N THR A 9 -6.88 13.94 -23.46
CA THR A 9 -8.34 14.11 -23.34
C THR A 9 -8.92 13.26 -22.22
N ASP A 10 -8.37 12.06 -21.97
CA ASP A 10 -8.79 11.20 -20.86
C ASP A 10 -8.46 11.82 -19.50
N ASP A 11 -7.28 12.42 -19.35
CA ASP A 11 -6.91 13.13 -18.11
C ASP A 11 -7.83 14.30 -17.80
N ARG A 12 -8.32 14.99 -18.84
CA ARG A 12 -9.26 16.10 -18.67
C ARG A 12 -10.65 15.60 -18.28
N LEU A 13 -11.11 14.52 -18.92
CA LEU A 13 -12.40 13.91 -18.60
C LEU A 13 -12.40 13.34 -17.17
N ASN A 14 -11.32 12.68 -16.76
CA ASN A 14 -11.16 12.18 -15.39
C ASN A 14 -11.11 13.31 -14.36
N ARG A 15 -10.53 14.46 -14.68
CA ARG A 15 -10.58 15.66 -13.84
C ARG A 15 -11.98 16.28 -13.77
N GLU A 16 -12.69 16.32 -14.89
CA GLU A 16 -14.07 16.84 -14.96
C GLU A 16 -15.02 15.92 -14.15
N VAL A 17 -14.89 14.60 -14.27
CA VAL A 17 -15.64 13.61 -13.45
C VAL A 17 -15.28 13.71 -11.96
N ALA A 18 -14.00 13.91 -11.63
CA ALA A 18 -13.57 14.14 -10.25
C ALA A 18 -14.16 15.45 -9.69
N SER A 19 -14.24 16.51 -10.50
CA SER A 19 -14.86 17.78 -10.11
C SER A 19 -16.37 17.63 -9.92
N GLU A 20 -17.08 16.96 -10.82
CA GLU A 20 -18.53 16.69 -10.72
C GLU A 20 -18.89 15.82 -9.52
N LEU A 21 -18.01 14.91 -9.08
CA LEU A 21 -18.17 14.09 -7.88
C LEU A 21 -17.73 14.78 -6.57
N GLY A 22 -17.31 16.05 -6.62
CA GLY A 22 -16.80 16.77 -5.44
C GLY A 22 -15.47 16.22 -4.91
N LEU A 23 -14.71 15.53 -5.76
CA LEU A 23 -13.39 14.98 -5.48
C LEU A 23 -12.27 15.97 -5.82
N GLU A 24 -12.55 17.28 -5.93
CA GLU A 24 -11.48 18.27 -6.07
C GLU A 24 -10.56 18.19 -4.85
N ILE A 25 -9.35 17.66 -5.07
CA ILE A 25 -8.35 17.28 -4.07
C ILE A 25 -7.78 18.50 -3.31
N ALA A 26 -8.18 19.72 -3.69
CA ALA A 26 -7.83 20.93 -2.98
C ALA A 26 -8.68 21.07 -1.71
N ASN A 27 -8.09 20.68 -0.58
CA ASN A 27 -8.61 20.84 0.79
C ASN A 27 -9.56 19.74 1.31
N ALA A 28 -9.29 18.47 1.01
CA ALA A 28 -9.88 17.37 1.76
C ALA A 28 -9.28 17.33 3.19
N GLN A 29 -9.82 18.16 4.09
CA GLN A 29 -9.55 18.04 5.52
C GLN A 29 -9.96 16.63 5.97
N LEU A 30 -9.11 16.00 6.78
CA LEU A 30 -9.47 14.77 7.48
C LEU A 30 -10.79 14.99 8.21
N ILE A 31 -11.66 13.99 8.15
CA ILE A 31 -12.94 14.06 8.85
C ILE A 31 -12.67 14.28 10.34
N GLN A 32 -13.18 15.38 10.88
CA GLN A 32 -13.14 15.69 12.31
C GLN A 32 -14.39 15.09 12.97
N TYR A 33 -14.19 14.05 13.77
CA TYR A 33 -15.29 13.33 14.44
C TYR A 33 -16.06 14.20 15.45
N GLU A 34 -15.42 15.21 16.04
CA GLU A 34 -15.99 16.10 17.07
C GLU A 34 -17.23 16.89 16.61
N ASN A 35 -17.41 17.10 15.30
CA ASN A 35 -18.54 17.85 14.72
C ASN A 35 -19.57 16.96 14.00
N MET A 36 -19.44 15.63 14.05
CA MET A 36 -20.26 14.72 13.23
C MET A 36 -21.32 13.94 13.99
N SER A 37 -21.25 13.83 15.32
CA SER A 37 -22.36 13.29 16.11
C SER A 37 -23.65 14.09 15.93
N SER A 38 -23.55 15.37 15.56
CA SER A 38 -24.68 16.25 15.24
C SER A 38 -25.15 16.19 13.78
N LEU A 39 -24.42 15.47 12.91
CA LEU A 39 -24.71 15.30 11.48
C LEU A 39 -25.17 13.88 11.14
N LEU A 40 -25.25 12.99 12.13
CA LEU A 40 -25.97 11.73 11.99
C LEU A 40 -27.40 12.06 11.53
N PRO A 41 -27.85 11.60 10.35
CA PRO A 41 -29.24 11.75 10.00
C PRO A 41 -30.06 11.07 11.10
N ASP A 42 -31.07 11.78 11.62
CA ASP A 42 -32.16 11.19 12.39
C ASP A 42 -32.88 10.21 11.47
N LEU A 43 -32.32 9.02 11.30
CA LEU A 43 -32.95 7.92 10.60
C LEU A 43 -34.01 7.38 11.56
N GLU A 44 -35.16 8.06 11.56
CA GLU A 44 -36.43 7.49 11.98
C GLU A 44 -36.50 6.04 11.43
N PRO A 45 -36.68 5.03 12.30
CA PRO A 45 -36.55 3.63 11.94
C PRO A 45 -37.77 3.20 11.10
N SER A 46 -37.80 3.55 9.82
CA SER A 46 -38.89 3.16 8.91
C SER A 46 -38.74 1.75 8.34
N TRP A 47 -37.70 1.01 8.74
CA TRP A 47 -37.63 -0.42 8.49
C TRP A 47 -38.57 -1.11 9.47
N SER A 48 -39.81 -1.30 9.02
CA SER A 48 -40.85 -2.04 9.74
C SER A 48 -40.35 -3.44 10.05
N SER A 49 -39.74 -3.62 11.21
CA SER A 49 -39.38 -4.94 11.74
C SER A 49 -40.64 -5.57 12.33
N PRO A 50 -40.94 -6.86 12.05
CA PRO A 50 -42.08 -7.53 12.64
C PRO A 50 -41.91 -7.52 14.16
N SER A 51 -42.94 -7.03 14.86
CA SER A 51 -42.96 -6.84 16.30
C SER A 51 -42.60 -8.13 17.04
N GLY A 52 -41.55 -8.08 17.87
CA GLY A 52 -41.11 -9.21 18.67
C GLY A 52 -40.17 -8.81 19.81
N ILE A 53 -40.79 -8.43 20.93
CA ILE A 53 -40.30 -8.55 22.33
C ILE A 53 -39.13 -7.64 22.72
N GLY A 54 -39.44 -6.71 23.64
CA GLY A 54 -38.55 -5.67 24.14
C GLY A 54 -37.29 -6.19 24.83
N GLY A 55 -36.17 -5.56 24.49
CA GLY A 55 -34.87 -5.75 25.14
C GLY A 55 -33.62 -5.46 24.28
N SER A 56 -33.67 -4.62 23.22
CA SER A 56 -32.54 -4.48 22.29
C SER A 56 -32.40 -3.16 21.49
N SER A 57 -33.02 -2.04 21.91
CA SER A 57 -32.88 -0.77 21.15
C SER A 57 -31.47 -0.19 21.21
N ASP A 58 -30.85 -0.19 22.40
CA ASP A 58 -29.58 0.51 22.64
C ASP A 58 -28.39 -0.22 21.98
N SER A 59 -28.44 -1.55 21.92
CA SER A 59 -27.42 -2.35 21.21
C SER A 59 -27.49 -2.15 19.69
N SER A 60 -28.69 -1.96 19.13
CA SER A 60 -28.85 -1.71 17.69
C SER A 60 -28.37 -0.31 17.31
N ALA A 61 -28.62 0.70 18.15
CA ALA A 61 -28.15 2.06 17.92
C ALA A 61 -26.62 2.16 18.00
N ALA A 62 -26.00 1.53 19.01
CA ALA A 62 -24.54 1.50 19.16
C ALA A 62 -23.84 0.76 18.00
N GLN A 63 -24.40 -0.37 17.54
CA GLN A 63 -23.90 -1.08 16.36
C GLN A 63 -24.03 -0.25 15.07
N HIS A 64 -25.12 0.51 14.95
CA HIS A 64 -25.33 1.40 13.82
C HIS A 64 -24.31 2.55 13.81
N GLU A 65 -24.11 3.20 14.96
CA GLU A 65 -23.09 4.24 15.13
C GLU A 65 -21.68 3.71 14.84
N GLN A 66 -21.33 2.53 15.36
CA GLN A 66 -20.04 1.88 15.07
C GLN A 66 -19.85 1.64 13.57
N SER A 67 -20.89 1.16 12.88
CA SER A 67 -20.85 0.93 11.43
C SER A 67 -20.66 2.24 10.66
N TRP A 68 -21.34 3.32 11.06
CA TRP A 68 -21.18 4.64 10.45
C TRP A 68 -19.77 5.19 10.66
N MET A 69 -19.25 5.14 11.89
CA MET A 69 -17.90 5.61 12.20
C MET A 69 -16.85 4.84 11.41
N TYR A 70 -17.03 3.52 11.27
CA TYR A 70 -16.20 2.71 10.41
C TYR A 70 -16.21 3.18 8.95
N TYR A 71 -17.40 3.37 8.35
CA TYR A 71 -17.48 3.78 6.94
C TYR A 71 -16.86 5.16 6.70
N LEU A 72 -17.04 6.10 7.65
CA LEU A 72 -16.42 7.42 7.58
C LEU A 72 -14.90 7.34 7.68
N THR A 73 -14.40 6.47 8.55
CA THR A 73 -12.97 6.18 8.66
C THR A 73 -12.46 5.63 7.33
N ASP A 74 -13.07 4.57 6.80
CA ASP A 74 -12.61 3.92 5.56
C ASP A 74 -12.67 4.86 4.35
N ILE A 75 -13.68 5.73 4.24
CA ILE A 75 -13.74 6.77 3.20
C ILE A 75 -12.59 7.76 3.37
N SER A 76 -12.30 8.21 4.59
CA SER A 76 -11.18 9.13 4.87
C SER A 76 -9.84 8.50 4.48
N LEU A 77 -9.66 7.23 4.83
CA LEU A 77 -8.51 6.42 4.46
C LEU A 77 -8.38 6.30 2.94
N ARG A 78 -9.48 6.02 2.23
CA ARG A 78 -9.46 5.93 0.77
C ARG A 78 -9.08 7.26 0.11
N LYS A 79 -9.54 8.39 0.65
CA LYS A 79 -9.16 9.72 0.15
C LYS A 79 -7.66 9.99 0.35
N LEU A 80 -7.11 9.61 1.50
CA LEU A 80 -5.67 9.71 1.76
C LEU A 80 -4.87 8.82 0.81
N GLU A 81 -5.29 7.57 0.62
CA GLU A 81 -4.66 6.64 -0.32
C GLU A 81 -4.60 7.23 -1.75
N ILE A 82 -5.72 7.75 -2.25
CA ILE A 82 -5.79 8.40 -3.58
C ILE A 82 -4.87 9.62 -3.64
N ARG A 83 -4.81 10.44 -2.58
CA ARG A 83 -3.93 11.62 -2.52
C ARG A 83 -2.46 11.19 -2.63
N ILE A 84 -2.07 10.17 -1.86
CA ILE A 84 -0.73 9.61 -1.87
C ILE A 84 -0.38 9.08 -3.28
N GLU A 85 -1.24 8.26 -3.88
CA GLU A 85 -1.04 7.72 -5.23
C GLU A 85 -0.93 8.82 -6.29
N SER A 86 -1.82 9.82 -6.24
CA SER A 86 -1.83 10.95 -7.18
C SER A 86 -0.58 11.82 -7.06
N PHE A 87 -0.10 12.02 -5.83
CA PHE A 87 1.14 12.74 -5.54
C PHE A 87 2.30 12.03 -6.22
N PHE A 88 2.45 10.72 -5.99
CA PHE A 88 3.54 9.96 -6.61
C PHE A 88 3.48 9.87 -8.12
N ALA A 89 2.29 9.68 -8.69
CA ALA A 89 2.13 9.66 -10.14
C ALA A 89 2.57 11.00 -10.76
N THR A 90 2.24 12.11 -10.11
CA THR A 90 2.65 13.46 -10.53
C THR A 90 4.17 13.63 -10.42
N GLN A 91 4.76 13.23 -9.29
CA GLN A 91 6.21 13.35 -9.08
C GLN A 91 7.02 12.48 -10.05
N GLN A 92 6.56 11.28 -10.36
CA GLN A 92 7.19 10.43 -11.38
C GLN A 92 7.13 11.08 -12.78
N ALA A 93 6.00 11.70 -13.14
CA ALA A 93 5.88 12.42 -14.40
C ALA A 93 6.80 13.65 -14.45
N GLU A 94 6.98 14.34 -13.34
CA GLU A 94 7.88 15.52 -13.21
C GLU A 94 9.36 15.13 -13.25
N GLN A 95 9.75 13.98 -12.67
CA GLN A 95 11.12 13.44 -12.75
C GLN A 95 11.61 13.24 -14.20
N HIS A 96 10.68 12.97 -15.13
CA HIS A 96 10.99 12.76 -16.55
C HIS A 96 10.95 14.07 -17.36
N GLN A 97 10.64 15.21 -16.76
CA GLN A 97 10.65 16.51 -17.42
C GLN A 97 12.03 17.18 -17.28
N PRO A 98 12.58 17.77 -18.36
CA PRO A 98 13.84 18.49 -18.31
C PRO A 98 13.63 19.87 -17.68
N VAL A 99 13.56 19.92 -16.35
CA VAL A 99 13.56 21.17 -15.60
C VAL A 99 14.86 21.24 -14.80
N ASN A 100 15.53 22.40 -14.82
CA ASN A 100 16.72 22.72 -14.00
C ASN A 100 16.35 22.84 -12.51
N VAL A 101 15.67 21.84 -11.95
CA VAL A 101 15.38 21.77 -10.51
C VAL A 101 16.59 21.16 -9.81
N ASP A 102 16.99 21.75 -8.69
CA ASP A 102 17.95 21.12 -7.79
C ASP A 102 17.40 19.76 -7.33
N ARG A 103 18.11 18.68 -7.67
CA ARG A 103 17.69 17.30 -7.34
C ARG A 103 17.56 17.12 -5.84
N GLU A 104 18.42 17.76 -5.06
CA GLU A 104 18.39 17.63 -3.61
C GLU A 104 17.14 18.27 -3.01
N SER A 105 16.75 19.47 -3.45
CA SER A 105 15.49 20.09 -3.02
C SER A 105 14.27 19.27 -3.44
N PHE A 106 14.25 18.74 -4.67
CA PHE A 106 13.15 17.93 -5.19
C PHE A 106 12.86 16.71 -4.30
N TYR A 107 13.86 15.87 -4.03
CA TYR A 107 13.66 14.68 -3.20
C TYR A 107 13.40 15.03 -1.74
N ARG A 108 13.96 16.14 -1.23
CA ARG A 108 13.66 16.62 0.13
C ARG A 108 12.19 17.01 0.28
N ASP A 109 11.64 17.74 -0.69
CA ASP A 109 10.24 18.16 -0.65
C ASP A 109 9.30 16.96 -0.71
N ILE A 110 9.63 15.94 -1.52
CA ILE A 110 8.90 14.68 -1.55
C ILE A 110 8.93 14.02 -0.17
N LEU A 111 10.10 13.72 0.39
CA LEU A 111 10.20 12.99 1.66
C LEU A 111 9.55 13.73 2.84
N ASN A 112 9.63 15.07 2.87
CA ASN A 112 8.93 15.88 3.84
C ASN A 112 7.40 15.77 3.68
N THR A 113 6.91 15.82 2.44
CA THR A 113 5.48 15.62 2.16
C THR A 113 5.00 14.25 2.65
N LEU A 114 5.83 13.21 2.51
CA LEU A 114 5.48 11.87 2.99
C LEU A 114 5.42 11.80 4.51
N ALA A 115 6.38 12.43 5.20
CA ALA A 115 6.35 12.54 6.66
C ALA A 115 5.11 13.29 7.13
N ASP A 116 4.72 14.38 6.46
CA ASP A 116 3.52 15.15 6.81
C ASP A 116 2.22 14.36 6.59
N LEU A 117 2.17 13.54 5.54
CA LEU A 117 1.03 12.65 5.28
C LEU A 117 0.96 11.51 6.32
N ASP A 118 2.09 10.95 6.73
CA ASP A 118 2.17 9.92 7.78
C ASP A 118 1.68 10.50 9.12
N ASN A 119 2.12 11.71 9.46
CA ASN A 119 1.63 12.42 10.65
C ASN A 119 0.11 12.65 10.61
N GLN A 120 -0.43 13.07 9.46
CA GLN A 120 -1.88 13.24 9.27
C GLN A 120 -2.64 11.92 9.49
N ILE A 121 -2.13 10.81 8.95
CA ILE A 121 -2.69 9.47 9.18
C ILE A 121 -2.67 9.14 10.67
N MET A 122 -1.52 9.25 11.33
CA MET A 122 -1.39 8.86 12.73
C MET A 122 -2.27 9.70 13.66
N VAL A 123 -2.36 11.01 13.43
CA VAL A 123 -3.28 11.89 14.17
C VAL A 123 -4.73 11.47 13.96
N HIS A 124 -5.12 11.06 12.75
CA HIS A 124 -6.47 10.57 12.51
C HIS A 124 -6.78 9.30 13.31
N PHE A 125 -5.84 8.33 13.35
CA PHE A 125 -6.05 7.06 14.06
C PHE A 125 -6.03 7.20 15.58
N VAL A 126 -5.19 8.08 16.13
CA VAL A 126 -5.16 8.36 17.57
C VAL A 126 -6.48 8.99 18.06
N ASN A 127 -7.17 9.71 17.18
CA ASN A 127 -8.43 10.39 17.50
C ASN A 127 -9.68 9.59 17.09
N LEU A 128 -9.54 8.28 16.82
CA LEU A 128 -10.70 7.44 16.56
C LEU A 128 -11.55 7.26 17.83
N PRO A 129 -12.89 7.19 17.71
CA PRO A 129 -13.75 6.82 18.82
C PRO A 129 -13.43 5.42 19.36
N ASP A 130 -13.55 5.23 20.69
CA ASP A 130 -13.29 3.96 21.40
C ASP A 130 -14.04 2.74 20.80
N SER A 131 -15.17 2.98 20.13
CA SER A 131 -15.96 1.95 19.46
C SER A 131 -15.26 1.34 18.24
N ILE A 132 -14.33 2.05 17.61
CA ILE A 132 -13.58 1.62 16.41
C ILE A 132 -12.05 1.80 16.54
N THR A 133 -11.55 2.18 17.71
CA THR A 133 -10.11 2.28 17.96
C THR A 133 -9.39 0.97 17.66
N ILE A 134 -8.26 1.08 16.95
CA ILE A 134 -7.41 -0.03 16.56
C ILE A 134 -6.00 0.13 17.12
N GLU A 135 -5.31 -0.99 17.31
CA GLU A 135 -3.87 -0.96 17.54
C GLU A 135 -3.16 -0.53 16.25
N THR A 136 -2.27 0.45 16.36
CA THR A 136 -1.52 0.99 15.22
C THR A 136 -0.24 0.21 14.91
N ASP A 137 0.11 -0.77 15.77
CA ASP A 137 1.24 -1.66 15.55
C ASP A 137 0.89 -2.81 14.58
N GLU A 138 1.87 -3.19 13.76
CA GLU A 138 1.75 -4.23 12.74
C GLU A 138 1.55 -5.62 13.37
N SER A 139 2.00 -5.82 14.62
CA SER A 139 1.91 -7.09 15.36
C SER A 139 0.62 -7.28 16.19
N GLY A 140 -0.23 -6.26 16.22
CA GLY A 140 -1.47 -6.25 17.01
C GLY A 140 -2.51 -7.26 16.55
N HIS A 141 -3.44 -7.60 17.44
CA HIS A 141 -4.62 -8.42 17.13
C HIS A 141 -5.88 -7.59 17.35
N SER A 142 -6.78 -7.57 16.37
CA SER A 142 -8.05 -6.87 16.53
C SER A 142 -9.09 -7.75 17.23
N PRO A 143 -9.96 -7.16 18.08
CA PRO A 143 -10.96 -7.92 18.84
C PRO A 143 -12.16 -8.35 17.99
N ASP A 144 -12.34 -7.73 16.82
CA ASP A 144 -13.43 -8.02 15.88
C ASP A 144 -12.98 -7.80 14.42
N ASP A 145 -13.75 -8.36 13.48
CA ASP A 145 -13.47 -8.31 12.04
C ASP A 145 -13.47 -6.88 11.48
N LEU A 146 -14.28 -5.98 12.04
CA LEU A 146 -14.41 -4.59 11.57
C LEU A 146 -13.13 -3.80 11.87
N ARG A 147 -12.64 -3.94 13.10
CA ARG A 147 -11.36 -3.36 13.54
C ARG A 147 -10.18 -4.02 12.83
N GLU A 148 -10.23 -5.32 12.55
CA GLU A 148 -9.20 -5.98 11.75
C GLU A 148 -9.16 -5.43 10.33
N TYR A 149 -10.31 -5.16 9.72
CA TYR A 149 -10.36 -4.52 8.41
C TYR A 149 -9.74 -3.11 8.45
N LEU A 150 -10.08 -2.28 9.44
CA LEU A 150 -9.45 -0.95 9.58
C LEU A 150 -7.95 -1.04 9.80
N ARG A 151 -7.48 -2.02 10.58
CA ARG A 151 -6.05 -2.28 10.78
C ARG A 151 -5.36 -2.65 9.48
N LEU A 152 -5.94 -3.55 8.69
CA LEU A 152 -5.44 -3.89 7.37
C LEU A 152 -5.41 -2.68 6.42
N ARG A 153 -6.42 -1.80 6.46
CA ARG A 153 -6.44 -0.56 5.68
C ARG A 153 -5.34 0.40 6.09
N LEU A 154 -5.08 0.55 7.39
CA LEU A 154 -3.95 1.34 7.90
C LEU A 154 -2.61 0.79 7.39
N ILE A 155 -2.41 -0.53 7.49
CA ILE A 155 -1.19 -1.21 6.99
C ILE A 155 -0.99 -0.92 5.50
N ILE A 156 -2.04 -1.06 4.68
CA ILE A 156 -1.98 -0.80 3.24
C ILE A 156 -1.62 0.66 2.95
N ILE A 157 -2.22 1.63 3.64
CA ILE A 157 -1.94 3.05 3.39
C ILE A 157 -0.52 3.41 3.79
N ARG A 158 -0.04 2.89 4.93
CA ARG A 158 1.35 3.08 5.36
C ARG A 158 2.34 2.42 4.40
N HIS A 159 1.97 1.30 3.79
CA HIS A 159 2.74 0.69 2.70
C HIS A 159 2.81 1.63 1.50
N THR A 160 1.67 2.08 0.98
CA THR A 160 1.61 3.02 -0.16
C THR A 160 2.43 4.28 0.09
N LEU A 161 2.44 4.81 1.32
CA LEU A 161 3.23 5.98 1.70
C LEU A 161 4.74 5.72 1.71
N SER A 162 5.18 4.53 2.12
CA SER A 162 6.59 4.20 2.32
C SER A 162 7.28 3.64 1.06
N ARG A 163 6.55 2.95 0.19
CA ARG A 163 7.03 2.34 -1.06
C ARG A 163 7.84 3.26 -1.99
N PRO A 164 7.49 4.53 -2.20
CA PRO A 164 8.28 5.39 -3.09
C PRO A 164 9.69 5.67 -2.59
N ALA A 165 9.92 5.72 -1.28
CA ALA A 165 11.28 5.81 -0.76
C ALA A 165 12.09 4.55 -1.11
N LEU A 166 11.46 3.37 -1.02
CA LEU A 166 12.04 2.12 -1.50
C LEU A 166 12.31 2.17 -3.01
N HIS A 167 11.39 2.71 -3.80
CA HIS A 167 11.57 2.91 -5.24
C HIS A 167 12.80 3.77 -5.55
N PHE A 168 12.93 4.95 -4.93
CA PHE A 168 14.05 5.85 -5.16
C PHE A 168 15.40 5.20 -4.83
N ILE A 169 15.45 4.43 -3.74
CA ILE A 169 16.67 3.73 -3.34
C ILE A 169 17.01 2.62 -4.35
N LEU A 170 16.04 1.77 -4.72
CA LEU A 170 16.25 0.68 -5.68
C LEU A 170 16.69 1.19 -7.07
N HIS A 171 16.24 2.38 -7.48
CA HIS A 171 16.61 3.00 -8.75
C HIS A 171 17.86 3.88 -8.66
N ARG A 172 18.50 3.99 -7.48
CA ARG A 172 19.69 4.83 -7.24
C ARG A 172 19.46 6.32 -7.51
N ASP A 173 18.22 6.76 -7.34
CA ASP A 173 17.81 8.14 -7.57
C ASP A 173 18.43 9.11 -6.54
N LEU A 174 18.82 8.59 -5.37
CA LEU A 174 19.40 9.34 -4.26
C LEU A 174 20.92 9.32 -4.22
N ASP A 175 21.58 8.62 -5.16
CA ASP A 175 23.04 8.54 -5.21
C ASP A 175 23.65 9.94 -5.41
N GLY A 176 24.62 10.27 -4.56
CA GLY A 176 25.31 11.56 -4.56
C GLY A 176 24.56 12.70 -3.84
N LEU A 177 23.39 12.45 -3.27
CA LEU A 177 22.68 13.42 -2.42
C LEU A 177 23.16 13.37 -0.97
N SER A 178 22.76 14.34 -0.15
CA SER A 178 23.19 14.41 1.26
C SER A 178 22.84 13.16 2.07
N MET A 179 23.72 12.81 3.01
CA MET A 179 23.54 11.63 3.87
C MET A 179 22.26 11.70 4.71
N SER A 180 21.83 12.91 5.12
CA SER A 180 20.58 13.09 5.88
C SER A 180 19.35 12.72 5.05
N LEU A 181 19.33 13.07 3.77
CA LEU A 181 18.25 12.74 2.85
C LEU A 181 18.20 11.23 2.59
N GLN A 182 19.36 10.61 2.37
CA GLN A 182 19.45 9.15 2.21
C GLN A 182 18.98 8.42 3.47
N ALA A 183 19.32 8.92 4.67
CA ALA A 183 18.87 8.34 5.93
C ALA A 183 17.34 8.40 6.09
N GLN A 184 16.72 9.53 5.75
CA GLN A 184 15.26 9.69 5.78
C GLN A 184 14.56 8.72 4.81
N ALA A 185 15.09 8.59 3.59
CA ALA A 185 14.56 7.63 2.62
C ALA A 185 14.73 6.18 3.10
N ASN A 186 15.89 5.84 3.69
CA ASN A 186 16.15 4.51 4.23
C ASN A 186 15.17 4.15 5.34
N GLU A 187 14.82 5.08 6.23
CA GLU A 187 13.83 4.82 7.28
C GLU A 187 12.47 4.42 6.70
N LEU A 188 11.99 5.17 5.70
CA LEU A 188 10.73 4.89 5.02
C LEU A 188 10.80 3.59 4.21
N ALA A 189 11.89 3.34 3.48
CA ALA A 189 12.05 2.10 2.73
C ALA A 189 12.06 0.86 3.64
N ASN A 190 12.74 0.94 4.79
CA ASN A 190 12.71 -0.13 5.78
C ASN A 190 11.33 -0.34 6.39
N ARG A 191 10.49 0.70 6.48
CA ARG A 191 9.08 0.56 6.85
C ARG A 191 8.29 -0.21 5.80
N ALA A 192 8.47 0.11 4.52
CA ALA A 192 7.83 -0.64 3.43
C ALA A 192 8.19 -2.12 3.51
N LEU A 193 9.48 -2.45 3.71
CA LEU A 193 9.96 -3.83 3.80
C LEU A 193 9.42 -4.59 5.03
N ARG A 194 9.22 -3.92 6.16
CA ARG A 194 8.56 -4.53 7.34
C ARG A 194 7.11 -4.90 7.02
N ILE A 195 6.38 -4.01 6.35
CA ILE A 195 5.02 -4.26 5.91
C ILE A 195 4.99 -5.37 4.85
N ASP A 196 5.94 -5.39 3.92
CA ASP A 196 6.05 -6.46 2.92
C ASP A 196 6.22 -7.82 3.58
N ARG A 197 7.10 -7.91 4.58
CA ARG A 197 7.29 -9.13 5.37
C ARG A 197 5.99 -9.55 6.05
N TYR A 198 5.24 -8.62 6.62
CA TYR A 198 3.94 -8.92 7.21
C TYR A 198 2.97 -9.48 6.15
N LEU A 199 2.87 -8.84 4.99
CA LEU A 199 1.98 -9.23 3.90
C LEU A 199 2.31 -10.62 3.34
N VAL A 200 3.59 -10.93 3.08
CA VAL A 200 3.95 -12.27 2.60
C VAL A 200 3.72 -13.35 3.65
N THR A 201 3.76 -13.00 4.94
CA THR A 201 3.59 -13.97 6.04
C THR A 201 2.12 -14.21 6.39
N HIS A 202 1.29 -13.17 6.33
CA HIS A 202 -0.07 -13.16 6.90
C HIS A 202 -1.15 -12.67 5.93
N GLY A 203 -0.78 -11.98 4.84
CA GLY A 203 -1.72 -11.24 4.00
C GLY A 203 -2.55 -12.10 3.04
N LEU A 204 -2.15 -13.36 2.79
CA LEU A 204 -2.89 -14.26 1.91
C LEU A 204 -3.15 -15.61 2.57
N THR A 205 -4.43 -15.94 2.72
CA THR A 205 -4.90 -17.24 3.21
C THR A 205 -5.62 -18.00 2.11
N THR A 206 -5.92 -19.28 2.34
CA THR A 206 -6.75 -20.09 1.43
C THR A 206 -8.25 -19.88 1.65
N HIS A 207 -8.64 -19.09 2.66
CA HIS A 207 -10.04 -18.76 2.92
C HIS A 207 -10.50 -17.63 2.00
N ARG A 208 -11.66 -17.81 1.36
CA ARG A 208 -12.26 -16.80 0.48
C ARG A 208 -12.92 -15.70 1.31
N HIS A 209 -12.55 -14.45 1.07
CA HIS A 209 -13.19 -13.26 1.63
C HIS A 209 -13.33 -12.17 0.55
N PRO A 210 -14.12 -11.11 0.75
CA PRO A 210 -14.34 -10.06 -0.27
C PRO A 210 -13.05 -9.39 -0.77
N GLY A 211 -12.00 -9.37 0.07
CA GLY A 211 -10.70 -8.79 -0.26
C GLY A 211 -9.69 -9.75 -0.89
N THR A 212 -10.01 -11.04 -1.10
CA THR A 212 -9.02 -12.06 -1.52
C THR A 212 -8.27 -11.66 -2.79
N TRP A 213 -8.97 -11.17 -3.81
CA TRP A 213 -8.34 -10.81 -5.09
C TRP A 213 -7.40 -9.62 -4.97
N LEU A 214 -7.74 -8.66 -4.11
CA LEU A 214 -6.89 -7.51 -3.84
C LEU A 214 -5.69 -7.92 -2.95
N GLY A 215 -5.92 -8.80 -1.97
CA GLY A 215 -4.87 -9.37 -1.13
C GLY A 215 -3.80 -10.12 -1.94
N ILE A 216 -4.20 -10.88 -2.97
CA ILE A 216 -3.25 -11.51 -3.92
C ILE A 216 -2.31 -10.48 -4.54
N ARG A 217 -2.83 -9.33 -4.97
CA ARG A 217 -2.02 -8.27 -5.60
C ARG A 217 -1.07 -7.62 -4.61
N TYR A 218 -1.55 -7.27 -3.42
CA TYR A 218 -0.68 -6.68 -2.39
C TYR A 218 0.45 -7.63 -1.97
N CYS A 219 0.13 -8.91 -1.73
CA CYS A 219 1.14 -9.89 -1.33
C CYS A 219 2.13 -10.20 -2.46
N ALA A 220 1.68 -10.24 -3.72
CA ALA A 220 2.57 -10.40 -4.87
C ALA A 220 3.50 -9.19 -5.04
N CYS A 221 2.99 -7.96 -4.90
CA CYS A 221 3.82 -6.75 -4.90
C CYS A 221 4.88 -6.79 -3.80
N ALA A 222 4.47 -7.08 -2.57
CA ALA A 222 5.38 -7.21 -1.42
C ALA A 222 6.49 -8.24 -1.66
N ALA A 223 6.14 -9.39 -2.23
CA ALA A 223 7.11 -10.41 -2.59
C ALA A 223 8.14 -9.92 -3.61
N LEU A 224 7.69 -9.21 -4.65
CA LEU A 224 8.58 -8.66 -5.67
C LEU A 224 9.49 -7.57 -5.11
N GLU A 225 8.98 -6.74 -4.18
CA GLU A 225 9.76 -5.70 -3.50
C GLU A 225 10.85 -6.31 -2.61
N ILE A 226 10.53 -7.37 -1.86
CA ILE A 226 11.52 -8.14 -1.08
C ILE A 226 12.60 -8.73 -2.01
N ILE A 227 12.20 -9.38 -3.11
CA ILE A 227 13.16 -9.99 -4.06
C ILE A 227 14.05 -8.92 -4.70
N ALA A 228 13.48 -7.78 -5.13
CA ALA A 228 14.22 -6.68 -5.71
C ALA A 228 15.25 -6.12 -4.73
N THR A 229 14.85 -5.93 -3.47
CA THR A 229 15.72 -5.46 -2.38
C THR A 229 16.85 -6.45 -2.12
N ALA A 230 16.54 -7.74 -1.94
CA ALA A 230 17.53 -8.78 -1.72
C ALA A 230 18.56 -8.87 -2.87
N LYS A 231 18.13 -8.67 -4.12
CA LYS A 231 19.02 -8.69 -5.30
C LYS A 231 19.80 -7.39 -5.51
N SER A 232 19.32 -6.27 -4.99
CA SER A 232 19.97 -4.96 -5.16
C SER A 232 21.34 -4.86 -4.48
N GLY A 233 21.52 -5.60 -3.37
CA GLY A 233 22.72 -5.53 -2.54
C GLY A 233 22.98 -4.15 -1.92
N ILE A 234 21.96 -3.27 -1.84
CA ILE A 234 22.10 -1.91 -1.31
C ILE A 234 22.25 -1.98 0.21
N PRO A 235 23.34 -1.44 0.79
CA PRO A 235 23.53 -1.42 2.23
C PRO A 235 22.50 -0.50 2.92
N GLY A 236 22.03 -0.90 4.09
CA GLY A 236 21.07 -0.11 4.89
C GLY A 236 19.59 -0.41 4.61
N LEU A 237 19.30 -1.26 3.62
CA LEU A 237 17.99 -1.91 3.50
C LEU A 237 18.01 -3.21 4.30
N ASP A 238 17.27 -3.23 5.40
CA ASP A 238 17.01 -4.43 6.16
C ASP A 238 16.08 -5.33 5.33
N CYS A 239 16.66 -6.21 4.50
CA CYS A 239 15.93 -7.33 3.90
C CYS A 239 15.37 -8.30 4.97
N LEU A 240 15.58 -8.02 6.26
CA LEU A 240 15.31 -8.79 7.48
C LEU A 240 15.84 -10.23 7.39
N PRO A 241 16.55 -10.74 8.40
CA PRO A 241 17.25 -12.03 8.29
C PRO A 241 16.36 -13.27 8.06
N VAL A 242 15.02 -13.14 8.00
CA VAL A 242 14.07 -14.26 7.86
C VAL A 242 12.79 -13.83 7.12
N TRP A 243 12.82 -13.81 5.77
CA TRP A 243 11.64 -13.56 4.93
C TRP A 243 11.19 -14.81 4.16
N GLU A 244 12.09 -15.78 4.01
CA GLU A 244 11.92 -17.01 3.24
C GLU A 244 10.71 -17.83 3.72
N PRO A 245 10.46 -18.03 5.03
CA PRO A 245 9.28 -18.77 5.48
C PRO A 245 7.97 -18.10 5.07
N GLY A 246 7.91 -16.76 5.11
CA GLY A 246 6.76 -15.99 4.62
C GLY A 246 6.59 -16.16 3.12
N MET A 247 7.67 -16.05 2.35
CA MET A 247 7.64 -16.28 0.90
C MET A 247 7.14 -17.68 0.54
N GLN A 248 7.56 -18.72 1.27
CA GLN A 248 7.07 -20.08 1.05
C GLN A 248 5.57 -20.20 1.31
N LYS A 249 5.07 -19.60 2.40
CA LYS A 249 3.62 -19.55 2.68
C LYS A 249 2.86 -18.87 1.56
N LEU A 250 3.35 -17.72 1.08
CA LEU A 250 2.74 -17.00 -0.03
C LEU A 250 2.72 -17.85 -1.31
N LYS A 251 3.82 -18.53 -1.65
CA LYS A 251 3.88 -19.41 -2.83
C LYS A 251 2.84 -20.54 -2.76
N ILE A 252 2.66 -21.15 -1.60
CA ILE A 252 1.62 -22.17 -1.37
C ILE A 252 0.22 -21.56 -1.59
N ALA A 253 -0.05 -20.38 -1.02
CA ALA A 253 -1.33 -19.71 -1.16
C ALA A 253 -1.62 -19.27 -2.61
N LEU A 254 -0.62 -18.76 -3.34
CA LEU A 254 -0.75 -18.42 -4.76
C LEU A 254 -0.97 -19.66 -5.63
N ALA A 255 -0.32 -20.78 -5.31
CA ALA A 255 -0.56 -22.05 -6.01
C ALA A 255 -2.00 -22.53 -5.83
N TYR A 256 -2.54 -22.40 -4.61
CA TYR A 256 -3.95 -22.70 -4.32
C TYR A 256 -4.90 -21.81 -5.15
N TRP A 257 -4.72 -20.49 -5.11
CA TRP A 257 -5.56 -19.55 -5.85
C TRP A 257 -5.33 -19.58 -7.36
N GLY A 258 -4.22 -20.14 -7.84
CA GLY A 258 -3.89 -20.29 -9.26
C GLY A 258 -4.88 -21.19 -10.03
N ALA A 259 -5.69 -21.98 -9.33
CA ALA A 259 -6.80 -22.73 -9.92
C ALA A 259 -7.95 -21.80 -10.37
N GLU A 260 -8.16 -20.68 -9.67
CA GLU A 260 -9.29 -19.77 -9.86
C GLU A 260 -8.90 -18.41 -10.45
N SER A 261 -7.63 -18.02 -10.34
CA SER A 261 -7.11 -16.74 -10.81
C SER A 261 -5.87 -16.92 -11.66
N ALA A 262 -5.94 -16.47 -12.91
CA ALA A 262 -4.79 -16.41 -13.81
C ALA A 262 -3.70 -15.47 -13.27
N ASP A 263 -4.09 -14.35 -12.64
CA ASP A 263 -3.17 -13.40 -12.01
C ASP A 263 -2.35 -14.10 -10.91
N ALA A 264 -2.99 -14.91 -10.05
CA ALA A 264 -2.30 -15.62 -8.97
C ALA A 264 -1.25 -16.61 -9.51
N ARG A 265 -1.58 -17.33 -10.59
CA ARG A 265 -0.65 -18.24 -11.27
C ARG A 265 0.53 -17.47 -11.87
N MET A 266 0.25 -16.37 -12.55
CA MET A 266 1.28 -15.51 -13.13
C MET A 266 2.22 -14.95 -12.06
N TYR A 267 1.69 -14.45 -10.94
CA TYR A 267 2.52 -13.95 -9.83
C TYR A 267 3.43 -15.03 -9.24
N LEU A 268 2.91 -16.25 -9.07
CA LEU A 268 3.72 -17.39 -8.61
C LEU A 268 4.89 -17.68 -9.57
N GLU A 269 4.62 -17.72 -10.88
CA GLU A 269 5.64 -17.95 -11.90
C GLU A 269 6.75 -16.88 -11.85
N TRP A 270 6.38 -15.60 -11.73
CA TRP A 270 7.34 -14.50 -11.63
C TRP A 270 8.16 -14.56 -10.35
N ILE A 271 7.53 -14.82 -9.20
CA ILE A 271 8.22 -14.93 -7.91
C ILE A 271 9.26 -16.05 -7.97
N VAL A 272 8.89 -17.26 -8.42
CA VAL A 272 9.81 -18.39 -8.53
C VAL A 272 10.98 -18.09 -9.49
N ARG A 273 10.68 -17.47 -10.64
CA ARG A 273 11.69 -17.11 -11.63
C ARG A 273 12.67 -16.07 -11.10
N LEU A 274 12.19 -15.07 -10.39
CA LEU A 274 13.02 -13.96 -9.91
C LEU A 274 13.76 -14.29 -8.61
N GLU A 275 13.26 -15.20 -7.79
CA GLU A 275 13.96 -15.73 -6.61
C GLU A 275 15.16 -16.61 -7.01
N SER A 276 15.07 -17.30 -8.14
CA SER A 276 16.16 -18.12 -8.66
C SER A 276 17.40 -17.25 -8.98
N PRO A 277 18.62 -17.75 -8.69
CA PRO A 277 19.85 -17.07 -9.12
C PRO A 277 19.82 -16.93 -10.65
N PRO A 278 20.37 -15.82 -11.20
CA PRO A 278 20.47 -15.69 -12.65
C PRO A 278 21.21 -16.90 -13.19
N LEU A 279 20.62 -17.58 -14.17
CA LEU A 279 21.27 -18.66 -14.90
C LEU A 279 22.65 -18.15 -15.33
N GLU A 280 23.72 -18.74 -14.78
CA GLU A 280 25.07 -18.49 -15.28
C GLU A 280 25.05 -18.85 -16.76
N THR A 281 25.04 -17.83 -17.63
CA THR A 281 25.33 -18.03 -19.04
C THR A 281 26.75 -18.56 -19.08
N GLY A 282 26.87 -19.87 -19.33
CA GLY A 282 28.14 -20.58 -19.34
C GLY A 282 29.15 -19.82 -20.17
N CYS A 283 30.11 -19.21 -19.49
CA CYS A 283 31.34 -18.77 -20.11
C CYS A 283 32.06 -20.07 -20.45
N GLU A 284 31.89 -20.54 -21.69
CA GLU A 284 32.71 -21.59 -22.27
C GLU A 284 34.16 -21.14 -22.12
N THR A 285 34.81 -21.65 -21.09
CA THR A 285 36.25 -21.51 -20.93
C THR A 285 36.86 -22.29 -22.07
N GLY A 286 37.34 -21.54 -23.07
CA GLY A 286 38.14 -22.08 -24.15
C GLY A 286 39.30 -22.86 -23.54
N VAL A 287 39.22 -24.19 -23.64
CA VAL A 287 40.37 -25.06 -23.43
C VAL A 287 41.27 -24.86 -24.63
N SER A 288 42.19 -23.90 -24.50
CA SER A 288 43.38 -23.81 -25.34
C SER A 288 44.23 -25.03 -25.02
N ALA A 289 44.06 -26.10 -25.79
CA ALA A 289 44.99 -27.21 -25.80
C ALA A 289 46.29 -26.73 -26.47
N MET A 290 47.27 -26.38 -25.65
CA MET A 290 48.65 -26.24 -26.06
C MET A 290 49.53 -26.90 -24.99
N ASP A 291 50.38 -27.81 -25.47
CA ASP A 291 51.53 -28.46 -24.85
C ASP A 291 51.29 -29.73 -24.01
N ALA A 292 51.61 -30.90 -24.60
CA ALA A 292 52.81 -31.66 -24.25
C ALA A 292 53.02 -32.86 -25.20
N ASP A 293 54.22 -32.90 -25.80
CA ASP A 293 54.96 -33.98 -26.48
C ASP A 293 54.46 -34.62 -27.79
#